data_AF-A0A2E0S6X3-F1
#
_entry.id   AF-A0A2E0S6X3-F1
#
_cell.length_a   1.000
_cell.length_b   1.000
_cell.length_c   1.000
_cell.angle_alpha   90.00
_cell.angle_beta   90.00
_cell.angle_gamma   90.00
#
_symmetry.space_group_name_H-M   'P 1'
#
loop_
_entity.id
_entity.type
_entity.pdbx_description
1 polymer ?
#
loop_
_entity_poly.entity_id
_entity_poly.type
_entity_poly.pdbx_seq_one_letter_code
_entity_poly.pdbx_strand_id
1 'polypeptide(L)'
;MSVGTLKITGATDPKGAREDLSNLIRTADVAETPFFAMAKKTTGPKNVLFQWQMDKYNAVSRATVADGTDVSLASNSTDFTPTNTRALAKNYVHVSQRSTRVGFYTNDIQTVAGVPSEFDRSMARRTFELRRDMESVLTSNQNGNFTSNTAKTKALGSFISENGKASANVGGTGANTNDSATDVDSNFRVTAGTTAATSVQTTVTLTETEVQNLLESIYSQTGTSGDFDGIIGVGLKGKFTKLAGTHTTAFTAAGARNLQVNREQDDNRLISTIDVFVGDFGRVRLHPSTFVDGDLGSDAGKAGGYFLNMNGVEIKYHTPPTAIKLTTDGGGPAGLVRSIYGLCVYNPLEHGRFRTATT
;
A
#
# COMPACT_ATOMS: atom_id res chain seq x y z
N MET A 1 -39.52 14.32 12.36
CA MET A 1 -39.52 15.80 12.44
C MET A 1 -39.32 16.31 11.03
N SER A 2 -40.42 16.76 10.40
CA SER A 2 -40.42 17.27 9.03
C SER A 2 -39.79 18.66 9.02
N VAL A 3 -38.73 18.86 8.24
CA VAL A 3 -38.11 20.17 8.09
C VAL A 3 -39.04 21.00 7.21
N GLY A 4 -39.71 21.97 7.85
CA GLY A 4 -40.68 22.85 7.22
C GLY A 4 -40.03 23.72 6.15
N THR A 5 -40.57 23.64 4.94
CA THR A 5 -40.28 24.56 3.85
C THR A 5 -40.81 25.95 4.25
N LEU A 6 -39.91 26.90 4.47
CA LEU A 6 -40.26 28.30 4.69
C LEU A 6 -40.81 28.88 3.36
N LYS A 7 -42.12 28.77 3.15
CA LYS A 7 -42.81 29.47 2.05
C LYS A 7 -42.91 30.94 2.42
N ILE A 8 -42.24 31.81 1.66
CA ILE A 8 -42.53 33.25 1.68
C ILE A 8 -43.91 33.42 1.04
N THR A 9 -44.95 33.53 1.87
CA THR A 9 -46.33 33.68 1.44
C THR A 9 -46.52 35.04 0.76
N GLY A 10 -46.58 35.04 -0.58
CA GLY A 10 -46.87 36.24 -1.38
C GLY A 10 -46.21 36.28 -2.76
N ALA A 11 -45.14 35.51 -2.99
CA ALA A 11 -44.60 35.35 -4.33
C ALA A 11 -45.36 34.23 -5.07
N THR A 12 -46.23 34.59 -6.01
CA THR A 12 -46.67 33.65 -7.05
C THR A 12 -45.42 33.16 -7.78
N ASP A 13 -45.11 31.86 -7.68
CA ASP A 13 -44.15 31.23 -8.59
C ASP A 13 -44.62 31.53 -10.02
N PRO A 14 -43.90 32.35 -10.80
CA PRO A 14 -44.32 32.61 -12.17
C PRO A 14 -44.28 31.27 -12.90
N LYS A 15 -45.38 30.86 -13.55
CA LYS A 15 -45.39 29.67 -14.40
C LYS A 15 -44.32 29.85 -15.48
N GLY A 16 -43.22 29.11 -15.38
CA GLY A 16 -42.04 29.26 -16.24
C GLY A 16 -40.78 29.81 -15.55
N ALA A 17 -40.78 29.98 -14.22
CA ALA A 17 -39.59 30.30 -13.45
C ALA A 17 -38.50 29.24 -13.70
N ARG A 18 -37.29 29.67 -14.06
CA ARG A 18 -36.15 28.77 -14.24
C ARG A 18 -35.59 28.39 -12.87
N GLU A 19 -35.39 27.10 -12.65
CA GLU A 19 -34.74 26.59 -11.44
C GLU A 19 -33.26 27.04 -11.40
N ASP A 20 -32.80 27.50 -10.24
CA ASP A 20 -31.41 27.88 -10.02
C ASP A 20 -30.57 26.65 -9.69
N LEU A 21 -29.47 26.47 -10.41
CA LEU A 21 -28.52 25.37 -10.22
C LEU A 21 -27.23 25.95 -9.63
N SER A 22 -26.92 25.53 -8.41
CA SER A 22 -25.70 25.96 -7.72
C SER A 22 -24.44 25.53 -8.48
N ASN A 23 -23.52 26.47 -8.67
CA ASN A 23 -22.25 26.30 -9.39
C ASN A 23 -21.16 25.59 -8.56
N LEU A 24 -21.51 24.59 -7.76
CA LEU A 24 -20.55 23.88 -6.90
C LEU A 24 -20.66 22.37 -7.12
N ILE A 25 -19.52 21.74 -7.41
CA ILE A 25 -19.43 20.28 -7.46
C ILE A 25 -18.34 19.80 -6.50
N ARG A 26 -18.73 18.99 -5.51
CA ARG A 26 -17.81 18.35 -4.56
C ARG A 26 -17.79 16.84 -4.78
N THR A 27 -16.60 16.28 -4.91
CA THR A 27 -16.38 14.84 -4.98
C THR A 27 -16.38 14.24 -3.57
N ALA A 28 -17.15 13.17 -3.35
CA ALA A 28 -17.30 12.53 -2.03
C ALA A 28 -16.21 11.47 -1.76
N ASP A 29 -15.61 10.91 -2.81
CA ASP A 29 -14.73 9.74 -2.76
C ASP A 29 -13.26 10.09 -3.01
N VAL A 30 -12.77 11.17 -2.40
CA VAL A 30 -11.35 11.54 -2.44
C VAL A 30 -10.58 10.66 -1.45
N ALA A 31 -10.29 9.42 -1.84
CA ALA A 31 -9.43 8.54 -1.04
C ALA A 31 -7.95 8.91 -1.26
N GLU A 32 -7.20 9.05 -0.17
CA GLU A 32 -5.79 9.41 -0.16
C GLU A 32 -4.90 8.23 -0.62
N THR A 33 -3.76 8.53 -1.23
CA THR A 33 -2.78 7.55 -1.74
C THR A 33 -1.45 7.68 -0.99
N PRO A 34 -1.37 7.23 0.28
CA PRO A 34 -0.21 7.46 1.14
C PRO A 34 1.05 6.76 0.63
N PHE A 35 0.96 5.51 0.13
CA PHE A 35 2.13 4.79 -0.36
C PHE A 35 2.75 5.49 -1.56
N PHE A 36 1.92 5.80 -2.56
CA PHE A 36 2.32 6.49 -3.77
C PHE A 36 2.92 7.88 -3.49
N ALA A 37 2.44 8.57 -2.46
CA ALA A 37 2.96 9.87 -2.07
C ALA A 37 4.38 9.76 -1.49
N MET A 38 4.60 8.80 -0.58
CA MET A 38 5.84 8.66 0.19
C MET A 38 6.94 7.89 -0.55
N ALA A 39 6.59 6.91 -1.38
CA ALA A 39 7.58 6.08 -2.07
C ALA A 39 8.46 6.92 -3.01
N LYS A 40 9.76 6.60 -3.04
CA LYS A 40 10.73 7.26 -3.93
C LYS A 40 10.36 7.03 -5.39
N LYS A 41 10.48 8.07 -6.22
CA LYS A 41 10.12 8.03 -7.64
C LYS A 41 11.36 8.29 -8.49
N THR A 42 11.67 7.38 -9.40
CA THR A 42 12.86 7.47 -10.27
C THR A 42 12.52 7.02 -11.68
N THR A 43 13.29 7.49 -12.68
CA THR A 43 13.21 7.01 -14.06
C THR A 43 13.93 5.66 -14.17
N GLY A 44 13.26 4.60 -14.65
CA GLY A 44 13.78 3.25 -14.39
C GLY A 44 13.68 2.20 -15.50
N PRO A 45 12.49 1.82 -16.00
CA PRO A 45 12.41 0.64 -16.84
C PRO A 45 12.73 1.00 -18.29
N LYS A 46 13.82 0.43 -18.81
CA LYS A 46 14.13 0.40 -20.25
C LYS A 46 13.70 -0.90 -20.93
N ASN A 47 13.18 -1.84 -20.15
CA ASN A 47 12.68 -3.14 -20.60
C ASN A 47 11.42 -3.50 -19.79
N VAL A 48 10.58 -4.38 -20.33
CA VAL A 48 9.36 -4.86 -19.68
C VAL A 48 9.70 -5.64 -18.40
N LEU A 49 10.75 -6.46 -18.44
CA LEU A 49 11.37 -7.06 -17.25
C LEU A 49 12.56 -6.19 -16.84
N PHE A 50 12.52 -5.64 -15.63
CA PHE A 50 13.62 -4.88 -15.05
C PHE A 50 14.15 -5.59 -13.81
N GLN A 51 15.42 -5.31 -13.49
CA GLN A 51 16.13 -6.00 -12.42
C GLN A 51 17.00 -5.04 -11.60
N TRP A 52 17.28 -5.44 -10.37
CA TRP A 52 18.21 -4.78 -9.46
C TRP A 52 18.98 -5.84 -8.67
N GLN A 53 20.10 -5.43 -8.09
CA GLN A 53 20.92 -6.30 -7.26
C GLN A 53 20.57 -6.11 -5.79
N MET A 54 20.53 -7.22 -5.06
CA MET A 54 20.45 -7.29 -3.61
C MET A 54 21.73 -7.96 -3.13
N ASP A 55 22.23 -7.55 -1.96
CA ASP A 55 23.43 -8.12 -1.36
C ASP A 55 23.19 -8.33 0.14
N LYS A 56 23.89 -9.29 0.72
CA LYS A 56 23.83 -9.64 2.14
C LYS A 56 25.22 -9.98 2.64
N TYR A 57 25.51 -9.69 3.90
CA TYR A 57 26.74 -10.17 4.52
C TYR A 57 26.70 -11.68 4.75
N ASN A 58 27.86 -12.34 4.74
CA ASN A 58 27.99 -13.72 5.17
C ASN A 58 27.51 -13.89 6.61
N ALA A 59 27.09 -15.12 6.95
CA ALA A 59 26.74 -15.45 8.32
C ALA A 59 27.93 -15.22 9.26
N VAL A 60 27.64 -14.80 10.50
CA VAL A 60 28.68 -14.61 11.52
C VAL A 60 29.32 -15.95 11.84
N SER A 61 30.64 -16.04 11.66
CA SER A 61 31.42 -17.20 12.09
C SER A 61 31.91 -17.01 13.52
N ARG A 62 31.75 -18.05 14.35
CA ARG A 62 32.37 -18.15 15.69
C ARG A 62 33.58 -19.09 15.69
N ALA A 63 34.02 -19.53 14.52
CA ALA A 63 35.16 -20.43 14.39
C ALA A 63 36.44 -19.71 14.83
N THR A 64 37.31 -20.44 15.53
CA THR A 64 38.66 -19.96 15.85
C THR A 64 39.61 -20.41 14.76
N VAL A 65 40.59 -19.57 14.44
CA VAL A 65 41.70 -19.95 13.56
C VAL A 65 42.82 -20.49 14.44
N ALA A 66 43.39 -21.65 14.08
CA ALA A 66 44.53 -22.21 14.78
C ALA A 66 45.80 -21.44 14.38
N ASP A 67 46.67 -21.18 15.37
CA ASP A 67 47.95 -20.52 15.12
C ASP A 67 48.82 -21.34 14.15
N GLY A 68 49.50 -20.66 13.24
CA GLY A 68 50.32 -21.28 12.19
C GLY A 68 49.54 -21.93 11.04
N THR A 69 48.22 -21.76 10.93
CA THR A 69 47.44 -22.23 9.77
C THR A 69 47.31 -21.12 8.72
N ASP A 70 47.65 -21.45 7.47
CA ASP A 70 47.50 -20.52 6.34
C ASP A 70 46.03 -20.31 5.98
N VAL A 71 45.70 -19.09 5.57
CA VAL A 71 44.38 -18.74 5.07
C VAL A 71 44.15 -19.48 3.74
N SER A 72 43.19 -20.39 3.70
CA SER A 72 42.84 -21.09 2.46
C SER A 72 42.10 -20.14 1.50
N LEU A 73 42.76 -19.79 0.40
CA LEU A 73 42.22 -18.92 -0.67
C LEU A 73 41.53 -19.73 -1.78
N ALA A 74 40.80 -20.79 -1.43
CA ALA A 74 40.14 -21.62 -2.42
C ALA A 74 39.07 -20.81 -3.18
N SER A 75 39.08 -20.84 -4.51
CA SER A 75 38.21 -20.03 -5.39
C SER A 75 36.69 -20.24 -5.22
N ASN A 76 36.27 -21.21 -4.40
CA ASN A 76 34.87 -21.51 -4.08
C ASN A 76 34.56 -21.38 -2.58
N SER A 77 35.43 -20.80 -1.76
CA SER A 77 35.05 -20.46 -0.39
C SER A 77 34.13 -19.24 -0.42
N THR A 78 33.00 -19.34 0.28
CA THR A 78 32.06 -18.23 0.48
C THR A 78 32.73 -17.05 1.18
N ASP A 79 33.82 -17.30 1.90
CA ASP A 79 34.55 -16.31 2.68
C ASP A 79 35.49 -15.45 1.83
N PHE A 80 35.96 -15.95 0.67
CA PHE A 80 36.93 -15.23 -0.17
C PHE A 80 36.30 -14.58 -1.42
N THR A 81 35.15 -15.06 -1.90
CA THR A 81 34.46 -14.50 -3.07
C THR A 81 33.26 -13.65 -2.63
N PRO A 82 33.42 -12.34 -2.35
CA PRO A 82 32.35 -11.46 -1.85
C PRO A 82 31.22 -11.19 -2.86
N THR A 83 31.26 -11.84 -4.03
CA THR A 83 30.22 -11.72 -5.06
C THR A 83 29.16 -12.82 -4.94
N ASN A 84 29.42 -13.88 -4.17
CA ASN A 84 28.50 -15.04 -4.05
C ASN A 84 27.24 -14.75 -3.20
N THR A 85 27.23 -13.65 -2.45
CA THR A 85 26.08 -13.22 -1.63
C THR A 85 25.05 -12.40 -2.40
N ARG A 86 25.36 -12.00 -3.63
CA ARG A 86 24.51 -11.13 -4.45
C ARG A 86 23.41 -11.93 -5.13
N ALA A 87 22.20 -11.42 -5.09
CA ALA A 87 21.06 -11.95 -5.85
C ALA A 87 20.49 -10.88 -6.78
N LEU A 88 19.91 -11.31 -7.90
CA LEU A 88 19.16 -10.45 -8.81
C LEU A 88 17.68 -10.53 -8.48
N ALA A 89 17.11 -9.43 -8.00
CA ALA A 89 15.66 -9.28 -7.95
C ALA A 89 15.13 -8.73 -9.28
N LYS A 90 13.94 -9.19 -9.65
CA LYS A 90 13.33 -8.92 -10.95
C LYS A 90 11.85 -8.60 -10.80
N ASN A 91 11.35 -7.72 -11.65
CA ASN A 91 9.93 -7.41 -11.71
C ASN A 91 9.51 -6.91 -13.10
N TYR A 92 8.22 -7.00 -13.39
CA TYR A 92 7.62 -6.51 -14.61
C TYR A 92 7.09 -5.10 -14.46
N VAL A 93 7.11 -4.36 -15.57
CA VAL A 93 6.39 -3.09 -15.72
C VAL A 93 4.88 -3.35 -15.72
N HIS A 94 4.11 -2.39 -15.24
CA HIS A 94 2.66 -2.35 -15.30
C HIS A 94 2.21 -1.10 -16.06
N VAL A 95 1.18 -1.26 -16.88
CA VAL A 95 0.57 -0.17 -17.61
C VAL A 95 -0.82 0.07 -17.03
N SER A 96 -1.00 1.21 -16.37
CA SER A 96 -2.32 1.67 -15.94
C SER A 96 -2.78 2.79 -16.87
N GLN A 97 -4.04 2.74 -17.27
CA GLN A 97 -4.62 3.76 -18.13
C GLN A 97 -6.11 3.98 -17.86
N ARG A 98 -6.55 5.22 -17.99
CA ARG A 98 -7.95 5.63 -17.90
C ARG A 98 -8.27 6.55 -19.07
N SER A 99 -9.32 6.24 -19.81
CA SER A 99 -9.79 7.06 -20.93
C SER A 99 -11.02 7.89 -20.57
N THR A 100 -11.20 8.98 -21.28
CA THR A 100 -12.39 9.82 -21.22
C THR A 100 -12.74 10.32 -22.62
N ARG A 101 -14.02 10.57 -22.85
CA ARG A 101 -14.53 11.18 -24.07
C ARG A 101 -15.72 12.04 -23.70
N VAL A 102 -15.78 13.22 -24.28
CA VAL A 102 -16.90 14.14 -24.14
C VAL A 102 -17.53 14.33 -25.51
N GLY A 103 -18.86 14.26 -25.57
CA GLY A 103 -19.60 14.45 -26.82
C GLY A 103 -19.61 15.91 -27.26
N PHE A 104 -19.76 16.13 -28.56
CA PHE A 104 -19.72 17.47 -29.18
C PHE A 104 -20.80 18.42 -28.64
N TYR A 105 -22.04 17.95 -28.45
CA TYR A 105 -23.11 18.77 -27.86
C TYR A 105 -22.76 19.27 -26.45
N THR A 106 -22.15 18.41 -25.64
CA THR A 106 -21.81 18.72 -24.24
C THR A 106 -20.62 19.66 -24.14
N ASN A 107 -19.66 19.57 -25.06
CA ASN A 107 -18.48 20.42 -25.04
C ASN A 107 -18.74 21.82 -25.63
N ASP A 108 -19.55 21.91 -26.70
CA ASP A 108 -19.63 23.13 -27.51
C ASP A 108 -20.95 23.92 -27.33
N ILE A 109 -22.03 23.27 -26.86
CA ILE A 109 -23.37 23.88 -26.78
C ILE A 109 -23.88 23.97 -25.34
N GLN A 110 -23.57 23.00 -24.48
CA GLN A 110 -24.10 22.96 -23.11
C GLN A 110 -23.24 23.79 -22.15
N THR A 111 -23.81 24.85 -21.60
CA THR A 111 -23.24 25.56 -20.44
C THR A 111 -23.60 24.82 -19.16
N VAL A 112 -22.68 23.99 -18.65
CA VAL A 112 -22.89 23.24 -17.41
C VAL A 112 -22.51 24.11 -16.21
N ALA A 113 -23.43 24.22 -15.24
CA ALA A 113 -23.20 24.94 -14.00
C ALA A 113 -21.98 24.38 -13.24
N GLY A 114 -21.05 25.26 -12.83
CA GLY A 114 -19.87 24.89 -12.05
C GLY A 114 -18.76 24.14 -12.81
N VAL A 115 -18.81 24.05 -14.14
CA VAL A 115 -17.76 23.39 -14.94
C VAL A 115 -17.31 24.26 -16.12
N PRO A 116 -16.06 24.77 -16.14
CA PRO A 116 -15.57 25.59 -17.25
C PRO A 116 -15.26 24.77 -18.52
N SER A 117 -14.87 23.51 -18.38
CA SER A 117 -14.71 22.55 -19.48
C SER A 117 -14.91 21.13 -18.97
N GLU A 118 -15.89 20.41 -19.52
CA GLU A 118 -16.14 19.02 -19.14
C GLU A 118 -14.99 18.10 -19.56
N PHE A 119 -14.34 18.41 -20.69
CA PHE A 119 -13.21 17.62 -21.15
C PHE A 119 -12.02 17.71 -20.17
N ASP A 120 -11.60 18.92 -19.82
CA ASP A 120 -10.45 19.13 -18.93
C ASP A 120 -10.74 18.62 -17.51
N ARG A 121 -11.97 18.83 -17.03
CA ARG A 121 -12.43 18.27 -15.75
C ARG A 121 -12.41 16.75 -15.75
N SER A 122 -12.89 16.11 -16.83
CA SER A 122 -12.88 14.66 -16.95
C SER A 122 -11.44 14.12 -16.99
N MET A 123 -10.51 14.81 -17.67
CA MET A 123 -9.10 14.46 -17.72
C MET A 123 -8.43 14.57 -16.34
N ALA A 124 -8.71 15.65 -15.60
CA ALA A 124 -8.23 15.83 -14.23
C ALA A 124 -8.74 14.71 -13.32
N ARG A 125 -10.04 14.38 -13.41
CA ARG A 125 -10.63 13.27 -12.66
C ARG A 125 -9.97 11.93 -13.00
N ARG A 126 -9.75 11.63 -14.28
CA ARG A 126 -9.04 10.39 -14.69
C ARG A 126 -7.62 10.32 -14.15
N THR A 127 -6.95 11.47 -13.99
CA THR A 127 -5.61 11.51 -13.37
C THR A 127 -5.64 11.15 -11.90
N PHE A 128 -6.65 11.61 -11.14
CA PHE A 128 -6.83 11.21 -9.74
C PHE A 128 -7.21 9.74 -9.60
N GLU A 129 -8.13 9.25 -10.43
CA GLU A 129 -8.52 7.83 -10.47
C GLU A 129 -7.31 6.94 -10.80
N LEU A 130 -6.45 7.35 -11.74
CA LEU A 130 -5.24 6.62 -12.08
C LEU A 130 -4.28 6.51 -10.88
N ARG A 131 -4.17 7.56 -10.05
CA ARG A 131 -3.35 7.49 -8.83
C ARG A 131 -3.90 6.49 -7.82
N ARG A 132 -5.24 6.42 -7.68
CA ARG A 132 -5.91 5.43 -6.82
C ARG A 132 -5.73 4.00 -7.34
N ASP A 133 -5.79 3.80 -8.66
CA ASP A 133 -5.51 2.50 -9.28
C ASP A 133 -4.07 2.06 -9.03
N MET A 134 -3.11 2.99 -9.19
CA MET A 134 -1.70 2.70 -8.93
C MET A 134 -1.44 2.34 -7.47
N GLU A 135 -2.02 3.08 -6.52
CA GLU A 135 -1.97 2.76 -5.09
C GLU A 135 -2.48 1.35 -4.84
N SER A 136 -3.69 1.03 -5.32
CA SER A 136 -4.32 -0.28 -5.15
C SER A 136 -3.49 -1.41 -5.74
N VAL A 137 -2.93 -1.23 -6.94
CA VAL A 137 -2.05 -2.25 -7.55
C VAL A 137 -0.79 -2.46 -6.70
N LEU A 138 -0.14 -1.38 -6.26
CA LEU A 138 1.13 -1.46 -5.53
C LEU A 138 0.99 -2.04 -4.11
N THR A 139 -0.12 -1.77 -3.42
CA THR A 139 -0.41 -2.28 -2.07
C THR A 139 -1.20 -3.59 -2.06
N SER A 140 -1.45 -4.20 -3.22
CA SER A 140 -2.13 -5.49 -3.34
C SER A 140 -1.23 -6.70 -3.06
N ASN A 141 -1.82 -7.89 -3.13
CA ASN A 141 -1.13 -9.18 -3.14
C ASN A 141 -0.87 -9.70 -4.57
N GLN A 142 -0.90 -8.84 -5.59
CA GLN A 142 -0.69 -9.27 -6.98
C GLN A 142 0.73 -9.83 -7.24
N ASN A 143 0.81 -10.92 -8.00
CA ASN A 143 2.07 -11.50 -8.46
C ASN A 143 2.58 -10.86 -9.76
N GLY A 144 3.90 -10.93 -9.96
CA GLY A 144 4.52 -10.59 -11.24
C GLY A 144 4.14 -11.63 -12.28
N ASN A 145 3.61 -11.18 -13.43
CA ASN A 145 3.26 -12.07 -14.53
C ASN A 145 3.38 -11.33 -15.87
N PHE A 146 3.91 -12.02 -16.87
CA PHE A 146 3.86 -11.62 -18.27
C PHE A 146 3.17 -12.71 -19.10
N THR A 147 1.91 -12.46 -19.50
CA THR A 147 1.12 -13.40 -20.32
C THR A 147 0.45 -12.64 -21.45
N SER A 148 0.52 -13.18 -22.68
CA SER A 148 -0.17 -12.62 -23.86
C SER A 148 0.04 -11.11 -24.04
N ASN A 149 1.31 -10.68 -23.94
CA ASN A 149 1.71 -9.27 -24.05
C ASN A 149 1.13 -8.32 -22.98
N THR A 150 0.62 -8.88 -21.88
CA THR A 150 0.13 -8.14 -20.71
C THR A 150 1.08 -8.36 -19.55
N ALA A 151 1.70 -7.27 -19.09
CA ALA A 151 2.64 -7.26 -17.98
C ALA A 151 1.97 -6.77 -16.69
N LYS A 152 2.17 -7.52 -15.60
CA LYS A 152 1.70 -7.20 -14.25
C LYS A 152 2.89 -7.07 -13.33
N THR A 153 3.02 -5.92 -12.66
CA THR A 153 4.02 -5.74 -11.60
C THR A 153 3.65 -6.61 -10.42
N LYS A 154 4.67 -7.22 -9.80
CA LYS A 154 4.59 -7.76 -8.46
C LYS A 154 4.36 -6.61 -7.48
N ALA A 155 3.45 -6.82 -6.53
CA ALA A 155 3.04 -5.83 -5.54
C ALA A 155 3.68 -6.10 -4.17
N LEU A 156 3.58 -5.16 -3.22
CA LEU A 156 4.20 -5.25 -1.90
C LEU A 156 3.84 -6.53 -1.15
N GLY A 157 2.56 -6.93 -1.17
CA GLY A 157 2.11 -8.11 -0.46
C GLY A 157 2.71 -9.42 -0.97
N SER A 158 3.15 -9.44 -2.23
CA SER A 158 3.85 -10.57 -2.83
C SER A 158 5.36 -10.53 -2.56
N PHE A 159 5.97 -9.35 -2.44
CA PHE A 159 7.37 -9.22 -2.00
C PHE A 159 7.55 -9.58 -0.52
N ILE A 160 6.63 -9.14 0.34
CA ILE A 160 6.68 -9.31 1.80
C ILE A 160 5.90 -10.55 2.22
N SER A 161 6.07 -11.64 1.49
CA SER A 161 5.44 -12.93 1.76
C SER A 161 6.51 -13.98 2.07
N GLU A 162 6.18 -14.97 2.90
CA GLU A 162 7.12 -16.00 3.33
C GLU A 162 7.78 -16.74 2.15
N ASN A 163 7.01 -16.97 1.08
CA ASN A 163 7.50 -17.66 -0.10
C ASN A 163 8.18 -16.74 -1.12
N GLY A 164 8.21 -15.42 -0.88
CA GLY A 164 8.59 -14.43 -1.89
C GLY A 164 7.67 -14.46 -3.12
N LYS A 165 6.43 -14.96 -2.95
CA LYS A 165 5.35 -15.09 -3.93
C LYS A 165 4.03 -14.89 -3.19
N ALA A 166 3.03 -14.30 -3.84
CA ALA A 166 1.71 -14.15 -3.22
C ALA A 166 1.23 -15.53 -2.76
N SER A 167 0.86 -15.61 -1.48
CA SER A 167 0.29 -16.82 -0.90
C SER A 167 -0.93 -17.22 -1.71
N ALA A 168 -1.01 -18.48 -2.15
CA ALA A 168 -2.19 -19.03 -2.82
C ALA A 168 -3.45 -19.02 -1.93
N ASN A 169 -3.33 -18.59 -0.67
CA ASN A 169 -4.39 -18.55 0.33
C ASN A 169 -5.04 -17.17 0.44
N VAL A 170 -5.73 -16.73 -0.62
CA VAL A 170 -6.99 -15.98 -0.46
C VAL A 170 -7.92 -16.50 -1.55
N GLY A 171 -9.02 -17.13 -1.14
CA GLY A 171 -9.94 -17.92 -1.97
C GLY A 171 -10.66 -17.15 -3.08
N GLY A 172 -9.93 -16.78 -4.13
CA GLY A 172 -10.46 -16.47 -5.45
C GLY A 172 -9.95 -17.51 -6.44
N THR A 173 -10.85 -18.07 -7.25
CA THR A 173 -10.63 -19.09 -8.28
C THR A 173 -9.82 -18.59 -9.49
N GLY A 174 -8.63 -18.07 -9.22
CA GLY A 174 -7.58 -17.86 -10.20
C GLY A 174 -6.27 -18.06 -9.48
N ALA A 175 -5.57 -19.17 -9.77
CA ALA A 175 -4.19 -19.31 -9.34
C ALA A 175 -3.46 -18.02 -9.73
N ASN A 176 -2.99 -17.25 -8.75
CA ASN A 176 -2.16 -16.09 -8.99
C ASN A 176 -0.81 -16.66 -9.47
N THR A 177 -0.75 -17.08 -10.74
CA THR A 177 0.38 -17.79 -11.33
C THR A 177 1.57 -16.85 -11.30
N ASN A 178 2.42 -17.03 -10.30
CA ASN A 178 3.66 -16.28 -10.23
C ASN A 178 4.55 -16.74 -11.37
N ASP A 179 5.05 -15.79 -12.14
CA ASP A 179 6.15 -16.08 -13.03
C ASP A 179 7.42 -16.29 -12.20
N SER A 180 8.03 -17.48 -12.32
CA SER A 180 9.29 -17.82 -11.67
C SER A 180 10.41 -16.83 -11.98
N ALA A 181 10.32 -16.10 -13.10
CA ALA A 181 11.26 -15.03 -13.43
C ALA A 181 11.27 -13.87 -12.41
N THR A 182 10.22 -13.72 -11.60
CA THR A 182 10.08 -12.67 -10.56
C THR A 182 10.08 -13.22 -9.14
N ASP A 183 10.49 -14.48 -8.96
CA ASP A 183 10.68 -15.07 -7.64
C ASP A 183 11.78 -14.31 -6.88
N VAL A 184 11.52 -14.01 -5.60
CA VAL A 184 12.57 -13.52 -4.70
C VAL A 184 13.51 -14.69 -4.38
N ASP A 185 14.82 -14.43 -4.42
CA ASP A 185 15.85 -15.39 -4.03
C ASP A 185 15.64 -15.84 -2.58
N SER A 186 15.84 -17.12 -2.28
CA SER A 186 15.58 -17.70 -0.95
C SER A 186 16.33 -17.01 0.19
N ASN A 187 17.49 -16.43 -0.08
CA ASN A 187 18.29 -15.73 0.93
C ASN A 187 17.70 -14.38 1.36
N PHE A 188 16.74 -13.86 0.58
CA PHE A 188 16.10 -12.55 0.76
C PHE A 188 14.58 -12.67 0.99
N ARG A 189 14.08 -13.89 1.27
CA ARG A 189 12.67 -14.11 1.59
C ARG A 189 12.39 -13.83 3.06
N VAL A 190 11.29 -13.12 3.28
CA VAL A 190 10.71 -12.80 4.58
C VAL A 190 10.42 -14.13 5.33
N THR A 191 10.67 -14.17 6.64
CA THR A 191 10.44 -15.38 7.48
C THR A 191 9.04 -15.33 8.09
N ALA A 192 8.49 -16.46 8.54
CA ALA A 192 7.15 -16.53 9.12
C ALA A 192 6.87 -15.52 10.25
N GLY A 193 7.88 -15.11 11.04
CA GLY A 193 7.73 -14.09 12.09
C GLY A 193 7.52 -12.66 11.57
N THR A 194 8.08 -12.34 10.40
CA THR A 194 7.96 -11.03 9.70
C THR A 194 6.64 -10.87 8.92
N THR A 195 5.81 -11.92 8.93
CA THR A 195 4.44 -11.95 8.43
C THR A 195 3.52 -12.42 9.55
N ALA A 196 3.21 -11.54 10.49
CA ALA A 196 2.25 -11.87 11.54
C ALA A 196 0.86 -12.11 10.91
N ALA A 197 0.40 -13.37 11.06
CA ALA A 197 -0.83 -14.00 10.57
C ALA A 197 -0.83 -14.46 9.10
N THR A 198 -0.08 -15.51 8.78
CA THR A 198 -0.40 -16.42 7.67
C THR A 198 -1.24 -17.61 8.18
N SER A 199 -2.46 -17.37 8.66
CA SER A 199 -3.49 -18.42 8.63
C SER A 199 -4.88 -17.82 8.41
N VAL A 200 -5.53 -18.30 7.35
CA VAL A 200 -6.88 -17.90 6.91
C VAL A 200 -7.99 -18.36 7.88
N GLN A 201 -7.64 -18.93 9.04
CA GLN A 201 -8.62 -19.62 9.89
C GLN A 201 -8.47 -19.42 11.41
N THR A 202 -7.54 -18.61 11.91
CA THR A 202 -7.43 -18.39 13.35
C THR A 202 -7.51 -16.90 13.64
N THR A 203 -8.46 -16.51 14.48
CA THR A 203 -8.71 -15.12 14.89
C THR A 203 -7.47 -14.53 15.58
N VAL A 204 -6.52 -14.00 14.81
CA VAL A 204 -5.40 -13.24 15.38
C VAL A 204 -5.95 -11.87 15.78
N THR A 205 -6.23 -11.73 17.07
CA THR A 205 -6.48 -10.44 17.71
C THR A 205 -5.18 -9.64 17.70
N LEU A 206 -5.22 -8.42 17.19
CA LEU A 206 -4.07 -7.51 17.27
C LEU A 206 -3.82 -7.19 18.75
N THR A 207 -2.71 -7.70 19.28
CA THR A 207 -2.19 -7.38 20.61
C THR A 207 -0.87 -6.63 20.47
N GLU A 208 -0.44 -5.95 21.52
CA GLU A 208 0.87 -5.28 21.53
C GLU A 208 2.01 -6.28 21.30
N THR A 209 1.91 -7.48 21.88
CA THR A 209 2.89 -8.56 21.70
C THR A 209 3.04 -8.97 20.24
N GLU A 210 1.94 -9.08 19.47
CA GLU A 210 2.03 -9.43 18.04
C GLU A 210 2.73 -8.34 17.21
N VAL A 211 2.53 -7.06 17.55
CA VAL A 211 3.22 -5.95 16.89
C VAL A 211 4.70 -5.92 17.28
N GLN A 212 5.03 -6.20 18.54
CA GLN A 212 6.41 -6.31 19.01
C GLN A 212 7.14 -7.51 18.38
N ASN A 213 6.51 -8.68 18.30
CA ASN A 213 7.06 -9.87 17.62
C ASN A 213 7.37 -9.59 16.14
N LEU A 214 6.49 -8.84 15.46
CA LEU A 214 6.74 -8.41 14.08
C LEU A 214 8.00 -7.54 14.00
N LEU A 215 8.13 -6.53 14.87
CA LEU A 215 9.31 -5.66 14.86
C LEU A 215 10.59 -6.40 15.28
N GLU A 216 10.51 -7.32 16.23
CA GLU A 216 11.60 -8.21 16.63
C GLU A 216 12.08 -9.05 15.45
N SER A 217 11.16 -9.61 14.67
CA SER A 217 11.52 -10.43 13.52
C SER A 217 12.25 -9.63 12.43
N ILE A 218 11.84 -8.38 12.16
CA ILE A 218 12.56 -7.48 11.24
C ILE A 218 13.96 -7.18 11.80
N TYR A 219 14.05 -6.89 13.09
CA TYR A 219 15.33 -6.61 13.75
C TYR A 219 16.26 -7.82 13.72
N SER A 220 15.76 -9.03 13.94
CA SER A 220 16.57 -10.26 13.91
C SER A 220 17.20 -10.54 12.54
N GLN A 221 16.58 -10.05 11.47
CA GLN A 221 17.06 -10.23 10.10
C GLN A 221 18.01 -9.11 9.63
N THR A 222 17.70 -7.87 10.01
CA THR A 222 18.42 -6.67 9.53
C THR A 222 19.48 -6.17 10.51
N GLY A 223 19.32 -6.46 11.81
CA GLY A 223 20.15 -5.95 12.89
C GLY A 223 19.96 -4.46 13.19
N THR A 224 18.99 -3.80 12.55
CA THR A 224 18.80 -2.35 12.65
C THR A 224 17.38 -2.01 13.12
N SER A 225 17.28 -1.26 14.21
CA SER A 225 16.03 -0.63 14.61
C SER A 225 15.79 0.63 13.76
N GLY A 226 14.57 0.85 13.31
CA GLY A 226 14.26 1.96 12.42
C GLY A 226 12.89 2.60 12.68
N ASP A 227 12.69 3.73 12.03
CA ASP A 227 11.37 4.33 11.85
C ASP A 227 10.69 3.66 10.65
N PHE A 228 9.50 3.11 10.88
CA PHE A 228 8.66 2.49 9.87
C PHE A 228 7.41 3.34 9.60
N ASP A 229 6.99 3.37 8.34
CA ASP A 229 5.71 3.91 7.94
C ASP A 229 4.73 2.76 7.72
N GLY A 230 3.76 2.66 8.60
CA GLY A 230 2.70 1.67 8.60
C GLY A 230 1.56 2.11 7.71
N ILE A 231 1.46 1.58 6.50
CA ILE A 231 0.31 1.79 5.63
C ILE A 231 -0.72 0.73 5.97
N ILE A 232 -1.79 1.13 6.64
CA ILE A 232 -2.71 0.21 7.29
C ILE A 232 -4.13 0.38 6.78
N GLY A 233 -4.83 -0.74 6.68
CA GLY A 233 -6.28 -0.73 6.43
C GLY A 233 -7.03 -0.04 7.56
N VAL A 234 -8.16 0.58 7.23
CA VAL A 234 -9.02 1.27 8.21
C VAL A 234 -9.49 0.37 9.35
N GLY A 235 -9.69 -0.93 9.10
CA GLY A 235 -10.05 -1.91 10.12
C GLY A 235 -8.91 -2.18 11.10
N LEU A 236 -7.67 -2.19 10.60
CA LEU A 236 -6.48 -2.36 11.44
C LEU A 236 -6.19 -1.12 12.29
N LYS A 237 -6.38 0.10 11.75
CA LYS A 237 -6.24 1.36 12.52
C LYS A 237 -7.17 1.38 13.74
N GLY A 238 -8.43 0.97 13.58
CA GLY A 238 -9.37 0.87 14.69
C GLY A 238 -8.94 -0.13 15.78
N LYS A 239 -8.19 -1.19 15.42
CA LYS A 239 -7.62 -2.15 16.38
C LYS A 239 -6.44 -1.56 17.14
N PHE A 240 -5.60 -0.73 16.51
CA PHE A 240 -4.54 0.01 17.22
C PHE A 240 -5.11 0.92 18.31
N THR A 241 -6.16 1.71 18.04
CA THR A 241 -6.80 2.54 19.06
C THR A 241 -7.28 1.73 20.27
N LYS A 242 -7.73 0.49 20.06
CA LYS A 242 -8.15 -0.43 21.13
C LYS A 242 -7.00 -0.96 21.99
N LEU A 243 -5.74 -0.94 21.52
CA LEU A 243 -4.59 -1.32 22.34
C LEU A 243 -4.39 -0.39 23.55
N ALA A 244 -4.69 0.91 23.39
CA ALA A 244 -4.60 1.88 24.49
C ALA A 244 -5.79 1.80 25.47
N GLY A 245 -6.86 1.10 25.10
CA GLY A 245 -8.01 0.88 25.97
C GLY A 245 -7.79 -0.37 26.84
N THR A 246 -7.77 -0.19 28.16
CA THR A 246 -7.66 -1.29 29.14
C THR A 246 -8.62 -2.43 28.80
N HIS A 247 -8.07 -3.62 28.51
CA HIS A 247 -8.86 -4.82 28.24
C HIS A 247 -9.43 -5.35 29.57
N THR A 248 -10.65 -4.95 29.91
CA THR A 248 -11.38 -5.52 31.06
C THR A 248 -12.04 -6.83 30.64
N THR A 249 -11.28 -7.91 30.60
CA THR A 249 -11.85 -9.26 30.68
C THR A 249 -11.52 -9.80 32.07
N ALA A 250 -12.55 -9.80 32.92
CA ALA A 250 -12.58 -10.25 34.32
C ALA A 250 -11.91 -9.30 35.35
N PHE A 251 -12.75 -8.69 36.19
CA PHE A 251 -12.36 -8.23 37.51
C PHE A 251 -11.87 -9.43 38.34
N THR A 252 -10.58 -9.73 38.26
CA THR A 252 -9.88 -10.47 39.31
C THR A 252 -8.78 -9.55 39.81
N ALA A 253 -8.89 -9.18 41.08
CA ALA A 253 -8.11 -8.15 41.74
C ALA A 253 -6.64 -8.59 41.90
N ALA A 254 -5.82 -8.40 40.86
CA ALA A 254 -4.36 -8.27 40.92
C ALA A 254 -3.81 -8.20 39.49
N GLY A 255 -3.58 -6.99 38.96
CA GLY A 255 -2.85 -6.83 37.68
C GLY A 255 -3.49 -5.93 36.63
N ALA A 256 -4.51 -5.14 36.96
CA ALA A 256 -4.95 -4.06 36.07
C ALA A 256 -3.81 -3.05 35.90
N ARG A 257 -3.06 -3.15 34.80
CA ARG A 257 -2.19 -2.05 34.38
C ARG A 257 -3.10 -0.89 33.99
N ASN A 258 -3.22 0.08 34.89
CA ASN A 258 -3.76 1.39 34.57
C ASN A 258 -2.74 2.05 33.65
N LEU A 259 -3.06 2.20 32.36
CA LEU A 259 -2.34 3.17 31.54
C LEU A 259 -2.60 4.53 32.19
N GLN A 260 -1.56 5.16 32.74
CA GLN A 260 -1.64 6.51 33.30
C GLN A 260 -1.85 7.47 32.13
N VAL A 261 -3.10 7.64 31.72
CA VAL A 261 -3.51 8.78 30.91
C VAL A 261 -3.51 9.98 31.83
N ASN A 262 -2.56 10.91 31.62
CA ASN A 262 -2.68 12.29 32.10
C ASN A 262 -3.95 12.89 31.45
N ARG A 263 -5.11 12.62 32.04
CA ARG A 263 -6.34 13.32 31.72
C ARG A 263 -6.30 14.63 32.48
N GLU A 264 -5.95 15.70 31.78
CA GLU A 264 -6.36 17.04 32.22
C GLU A 264 -7.90 17.03 32.19
N GLN A 265 -8.51 17.05 33.39
CA GLN A 265 -9.96 16.90 33.61
C GLN A 265 -10.74 18.18 33.23
N ASP A 266 -10.09 19.16 32.61
CA ASP A 266 -10.63 20.50 32.40
C ASP A 266 -11.27 20.70 31.00
N ASP A 267 -11.11 19.72 30.10
CA ASP A 267 -11.73 19.75 28.78
C ASP A 267 -12.70 18.56 28.66
N ASN A 268 -14.00 18.83 28.44
CA ASN A 268 -15.07 17.84 28.26
C ASN A 268 -14.92 17.06 26.93
N ARG A 269 -13.72 16.53 26.65
CA ARG A 269 -13.33 15.91 25.38
C ARG A 269 -12.66 14.56 25.63
N LEU A 270 -13.12 13.53 24.93
CA LEU A 270 -12.47 12.22 24.88
C LEU A 270 -11.57 12.14 23.64
N ILE A 271 -10.25 12.04 23.84
CA ILE A 271 -9.27 11.83 22.77
C ILE A 271 -8.80 10.38 22.84
N SER A 272 -9.11 9.59 21.82
CA SER A 272 -8.69 8.19 21.69
C SER A 272 -8.20 7.96 20.26
N THR A 273 -6.94 8.28 20.02
CA THR A 273 -6.26 8.06 18.74
C THR A 273 -4.83 7.61 18.99
N ILE A 274 -4.32 6.72 18.14
CA ILE A 274 -2.91 6.31 18.12
C ILE A 274 -2.40 6.53 16.70
N ASP A 275 -1.51 7.50 16.56
CA ASP A 275 -0.87 7.82 15.26
C ASP A 275 0.56 7.32 15.17
N VAL A 276 1.21 7.11 16.31
CA VAL A 276 2.54 6.52 16.40
C VAL A 276 2.53 5.41 17.44
N PHE A 277 2.96 4.23 17.04
CA PHE A 277 3.30 3.14 17.95
C PHE A 277 4.80 3.13 18.18
N VAL A 278 5.26 3.05 19.43
CA VAL A 278 6.69 2.96 19.77
C VAL A 278 6.89 1.62 20.46
N GLY A 279 7.66 0.74 19.83
CA GLY A 279 8.07 -0.54 20.41
C GLY A 279 9.58 -0.59 20.65
N ASP A 280 10.04 -1.71 21.20
CA ASP A 280 11.45 -1.89 21.58
C ASP A 280 12.42 -1.84 20.39
N PHE A 281 11.97 -2.27 19.20
CA PHE A 281 12.77 -2.37 17.99
C PHE A 281 12.53 -1.25 16.97
N GLY A 282 11.74 -0.23 17.32
CA GLY A 282 11.48 0.89 16.42
C GLY A 282 10.14 1.60 16.63
N ARG A 283 9.87 2.58 15.77
CA ARG A 283 8.64 3.38 15.79
C ARG A 283 7.86 3.15 14.52
N VAL A 284 6.54 3.11 14.61
CA VAL A 284 5.65 2.93 13.47
C VAL A 284 4.68 4.11 13.39
N ARG A 285 4.77 4.89 12.31
CA ARG A 285 3.78 5.95 11.99
C ARG A 285 2.62 5.34 11.21
N LEU A 286 1.39 5.49 11.70
CA LEU A 286 0.23 4.79 11.16
C LEU A 286 -0.56 5.66 10.17
N HIS A 287 -0.41 5.36 8.88
CA HIS A 287 -1.11 6.00 7.77
C HIS A 287 -2.29 5.15 7.31
N PRO A 288 -3.54 5.58 7.53
CA PRO A 288 -4.71 4.83 7.08
C PRO A 288 -4.82 4.87 5.55
N SER A 289 -5.11 3.73 4.93
CA SER A 289 -5.39 3.61 3.50
C SER A 289 -6.56 2.66 3.28
N THR A 290 -7.39 2.97 2.28
CA THR A 290 -8.50 2.12 1.85
C THR A 290 -8.10 1.08 0.80
N PHE A 291 -6.85 1.12 0.33
CA PHE A 291 -6.38 0.35 -0.82
C PHE A 291 -5.49 -0.85 -0.45
N VAL A 292 -5.21 -1.03 0.84
CA VAL A 292 -4.30 -2.06 1.36
C VAL A 292 -4.99 -3.42 1.39
N ASP A 293 -4.26 -4.48 1.02
CA ASP A 293 -4.63 -5.89 1.25
C ASP A 293 -5.93 -6.37 0.57
N GLY A 294 -6.43 -5.59 -0.39
CA GLY A 294 -7.46 -6.06 -1.31
C GLY A 294 -6.86 -7.03 -2.33
N ASP A 295 -7.18 -8.31 -2.20
CA ASP A 295 -7.35 -9.10 -3.41
C ASP A 295 -8.51 -8.47 -4.18
N LEU A 296 -8.25 -8.18 -5.46
CA LEU A 296 -9.17 -7.54 -6.39
C LEU A 296 -10.55 -8.26 -6.34
N GLY A 297 -11.50 -7.74 -5.54
CA GLY A 297 -12.89 -8.20 -5.57
C GLY A 297 -13.56 -8.62 -4.26
N SER A 298 -12.98 -8.44 -3.06
CA SER A 298 -13.75 -8.67 -1.82
C SER A 298 -13.52 -7.59 -0.75
N ASP A 299 -14.61 -7.08 -0.17
CA ASP A 299 -14.65 -6.09 0.92
C ASP A 299 -13.99 -6.59 2.24
N ALA A 300 -13.48 -7.82 2.27
CA ALA A 300 -12.69 -8.39 3.36
C ALA A 300 -11.29 -7.73 3.51
N GLY A 301 -10.83 -6.97 2.50
CA GLY A 301 -9.50 -6.37 2.40
C GLY A 301 -9.30 -5.03 3.13
N LYS A 302 -9.72 -4.90 4.39
CA LYS A 302 -9.42 -3.71 5.23
C LYS A 302 -8.70 -4.05 6.55
N ALA A 303 -8.31 -5.32 6.69
CA ALA A 303 -7.80 -5.90 7.93
C ALA A 303 -6.28 -6.12 7.93
N GLY A 304 -5.59 -5.76 6.84
CA GLY A 304 -4.14 -5.87 6.68
C GLY A 304 -3.40 -4.53 6.69
N GLY A 305 -2.08 -4.60 6.82
CA GLY A 305 -1.17 -3.47 6.84
C GLY A 305 0.26 -3.86 6.49
N TYR A 306 1.04 -2.91 6.00
CA TYR A 306 2.46 -3.07 5.72
C TYR A 306 3.27 -2.10 6.58
N PHE A 307 4.37 -2.59 7.13
CA PHE A 307 5.36 -1.82 7.88
C PHE A 307 6.56 -1.66 6.98
N LEU A 308 6.71 -0.48 6.40
CA LEU A 308 7.70 -0.25 5.37
C LEU A 308 8.77 0.72 5.86
N ASN A 309 10.02 0.39 5.54
CA ASN A 309 11.10 1.37 5.48
C ASN A 309 11.00 2.06 4.11
N MET A 310 10.53 3.31 4.07
CA MET A 310 10.26 4.01 2.81
C MET A 310 11.53 4.26 1.97
N ASN A 311 12.71 4.22 2.57
CA ASN A 311 13.98 4.29 1.83
C ASN A 311 14.29 3.00 1.06
N GLY A 312 13.71 1.87 1.47
CA GLY A 312 13.89 0.55 0.84
C GLY A 312 12.95 0.27 -0.34
N VAL A 313 12.05 1.20 -0.66
CA VAL A 313 11.03 1.02 -1.70
C VAL A 313 11.05 2.16 -2.72
N GLU A 314 10.95 1.79 -3.99
CA GLU A 314 10.99 2.72 -5.12
C GLU A 314 9.94 2.36 -6.19
N ILE A 315 9.30 3.39 -6.74
CA ILE A 315 8.46 3.29 -7.93
C ILE A 315 9.27 3.79 -9.13
N LYS A 316 9.55 2.89 -10.06
CA LYS A 316 10.27 3.19 -11.30
C LYS A 316 9.29 3.56 -12.41
N TYR A 317 9.37 4.79 -12.91
CA TYR A 317 8.57 5.24 -14.05
C TYR A 317 9.34 5.13 -15.35
N HIS A 318 8.65 4.65 -16.38
CA HIS A 318 9.01 4.95 -17.77
C HIS A 318 8.28 6.21 -18.24
N THR A 319 6.98 6.28 -17.95
CA THR A 319 6.15 7.46 -18.19
C THR A 319 5.37 7.75 -16.93
N PRO A 320 5.56 8.91 -16.26
CA PRO A 320 4.72 9.30 -15.15
C PRO A 320 3.26 9.49 -15.61
N PRO A 321 2.28 9.68 -14.73
CA PRO A 321 0.90 9.95 -15.12
C PRO A 321 0.80 11.17 -16.05
N THR A 322 0.64 10.92 -17.35
CA THR A 322 0.55 11.97 -18.37
C THR A 322 -0.80 11.91 -19.06
N ALA A 323 -1.44 13.07 -19.18
CA ALA A 323 -2.65 13.26 -19.98
C ALA A 323 -2.27 13.45 -21.46
N ILE A 324 -2.89 12.67 -22.34
CA ILE A 324 -2.69 12.68 -23.78
C ILE A 324 -4.05 12.93 -24.43
N LYS A 325 -4.14 13.92 -25.31
CA LYS A 325 -5.33 14.13 -26.14
C LYS A 325 -5.28 13.14 -27.31
N LEU A 326 -6.34 12.38 -27.50
CA LEU A 326 -6.46 11.43 -28.61
C LEU A 326 -7.01 12.13 -29.85
N THR A 327 -6.74 11.55 -31.02
CA THR A 327 -7.37 12.01 -32.26
C THR A 327 -8.88 11.88 -32.16
N THR A 328 -9.58 12.88 -32.69
CA THR A 328 -11.04 12.94 -32.62
C THR A 328 -11.61 12.24 -33.84
N ASP A 329 -12.05 10.99 -33.68
CA ASP A 329 -12.68 10.20 -34.74
C ASP A 329 -14.16 10.59 -34.95
N GLY A 330 -14.47 11.90 -34.93
CA GLY A 330 -15.82 12.44 -35.12
C GLY A 330 -16.75 12.38 -33.89
N GLY A 331 -16.33 11.76 -32.78
CA GLY A 331 -17.15 11.59 -31.56
C GLY A 331 -17.04 12.70 -30.50
N GLY A 332 -16.34 13.80 -30.79
CA GLY A 332 -15.95 14.81 -29.80
C GLY A 332 -14.58 14.52 -29.15
N PRO A 333 -14.01 15.46 -28.37
CA PRO A 333 -12.67 15.35 -27.84
C PRO A 333 -12.51 14.13 -26.93
N ALA A 334 -11.50 13.32 -27.22
CA ALA A 334 -11.13 12.12 -26.47
C ALA A 334 -9.75 12.29 -25.82
N GLY A 335 -9.58 11.66 -24.66
CA GLY A 335 -8.39 11.79 -23.85
C GLY A 335 -8.01 10.48 -23.16
N LEU A 336 -6.71 10.28 -22.97
CA LEU A 336 -6.14 9.14 -22.26
C LEU A 336 -5.17 9.65 -21.20
N VAL A 337 -5.33 9.21 -19.96
CA VAL A 337 -4.27 9.32 -18.95
C VAL A 337 -3.62 7.95 -18.82
N ARG A 338 -2.31 7.89 -19.03
CA ARG A 338 -1.54 6.63 -18.95
C ARG A 338 -0.31 6.82 -18.09
N SER A 339 0.03 5.77 -17.35
CA SER A 339 1.27 5.65 -16.58
C SER A 339 1.89 4.29 -16.85
N ILE A 340 3.21 4.25 -16.99
CA ILE A 340 3.99 3.04 -17.17
C ILE A 340 5.01 3.00 -16.04
N TYR A 341 4.84 2.04 -15.12
CA TYR A 341 5.57 2.01 -13.86
C TYR A 341 5.86 0.58 -13.39
N GLY A 342 6.81 0.41 -12.47
CA GLY A 342 7.07 -0.86 -11.82
C GLY A 342 7.55 -0.66 -10.38
N LEU A 343 7.25 -1.63 -9.51
CA LEU A 343 7.69 -1.61 -8.12
C LEU A 343 9.10 -2.21 -7.98
N CYS A 344 9.97 -1.52 -7.25
CA CYS A 344 11.28 -2.00 -6.86
C CYS A 344 11.36 -2.01 -5.34
N VAL A 345 11.64 -3.18 -4.76
CA VAL A 345 11.85 -3.37 -3.32
C VAL A 345 13.30 -3.80 -3.16
N TYR A 346 14.13 -2.95 -2.57
CA TYR A 346 15.57 -3.20 -2.52
C TYR A 346 15.90 -4.43 -1.69
N ASN A 347 15.27 -4.57 -0.52
CA ASN A 347 15.42 -5.73 0.34
C ASN A 347 14.08 -6.05 1.03
N PRO A 348 13.41 -7.16 0.69
CA PRO A 348 12.16 -7.53 1.32
C PRO A 348 12.25 -7.78 2.83
N LEU A 349 13.42 -8.13 3.35
CA LEU A 349 13.65 -8.41 4.79
C LEU A 349 13.52 -7.16 5.68
N GLU A 350 13.62 -5.96 5.10
CA GLU A 350 13.47 -4.69 5.84
C GLU A 350 12.00 -4.30 6.08
N HIS A 351 11.06 -5.15 5.67
CA HIS A 351 9.65 -4.84 5.67
C HIS A 351 8.85 -5.93 6.39
N GLY A 352 7.77 -5.51 7.03
CA GLY A 352 6.82 -6.39 7.69
C GLY A 352 5.45 -6.34 7.07
N ARG A 353 4.73 -7.46 7.13
CA ARG A 353 3.30 -7.50 6.82
C ARG A 353 2.54 -7.96 8.05
N PHE A 354 1.39 -7.33 8.28
CA PHE A 354 0.45 -7.75 9.31
C PHE A 354 -0.93 -7.94 8.69
N ARG A 355 -1.58 -9.05 9.00
CA ARG A 355 -2.99 -9.27 8.64
C ARG A 355 -3.76 -9.70 9.87
N THR A 356 -5.00 -9.27 10.00
CA THR A 356 -5.89 -9.80 11.03
C THR A 356 -7.00 -10.60 10.38
N ALA A 357 -7.56 -11.56 11.12
CA ALA A 357 -8.78 -12.23 10.67
C ALA A 357 -9.90 -11.20 10.47
N THR A 358 -10.58 -11.30 9.34
CA THR A 358 -11.83 -10.58 9.07
C THR A 358 -12.91 -11.19 9.97
N THR A 359 -13.50 -10.40 10.85
CA THR A 359 -14.67 -10.81 11.65
C THR A 359 -15.94 -10.57 10.85
#